data_AF-A0A497TDY1-F1
#
_entry.id   AF-A0A497TDY1-F1
#
_cell.length_a   1.000
_cell.length_b   1.000
_cell.length_c   1.000
_cell.angle_alpha   90.00
_cell.angle_beta   90.00
_cell.angle_gamma   90.00
#
_symmetry.space_group_name_H-M   'P 1'
#
loop_
_entity.id
_entity.type
_entity.pdbx_description
1 polymer ?
#
loop_
_entity_poly.entity_id
_entity_poly.type
_entity_poly.pdbx_seq_one_letter_code
_entity_poly.pdbx_strand_id
1 'polypeptide(L)'
;YALITIGSVTGTARTLSEEMGVGLIRIRSLRPFPEKEIQDICKDLKAVGIIEKDVSFGLAGALYTEVKAVLQKVNIPISGFIAGLGGRDITPADLKKVMEKIKQHKEGMEWVL
;
A
#
# COMPACT_ATOMS: atom_id res chain seq x y z
N TYR A 1 -3.10 -11.14 -2.44
CA TYR A 1 -2.45 -9.84 -2.68
C TYR A 1 -3.33 -8.76 -2.09
N ALA A 2 -2.75 -7.70 -1.53
CA ALA A 2 -3.54 -6.54 -1.12
C ALA A 2 -2.80 -5.21 -1.36
N LEU A 3 -3.56 -4.16 -1.63
CA LEU A 3 -3.13 -2.77 -1.60
C LEU A 3 -3.61 -2.13 -0.29
N ILE A 4 -2.67 -1.62 0.51
CA ILE A 4 -2.92 -0.82 1.70
C ILE A 4 -2.94 0.65 1.30
N THR A 5 -3.97 1.35 1.75
CA THR A 5 -4.23 2.75 1.43
C THR A 5 -4.58 3.56 2.68
N ILE A 6 -4.40 4.88 2.61
CA ILE A 6 -4.94 5.83 3.58
C ILE A 6 -5.60 7.01 2.86
N GLY A 7 -6.69 7.53 3.43
CA GLY A 7 -7.37 8.72 2.88
C GLY A 7 -8.17 8.47 1.59
N SER A 8 -8.13 9.43 0.67
CA SER A 8 -9.03 9.49 -0.49
C SER A 8 -8.70 8.48 -1.59
N VAL A 9 -7.44 8.02 -1.69
CA VAL A 9 -7.01 7.06 -2.72
C VAL A 9 -7.78 5.73 -2.64
N THR A 10 -8.28 5.37 -1.46
CA THR A 10 -9.13 4.17 -1.30
C THR A 10 -10.37 4.23 -2.19
N GLY A 11 -10.94 5.41 -2.41
CA GLY A 11 -12.12 5.58 -3.26
C GLY A 11 -11.86 5.12 -4.69
N THR A 12 -10.79 5.65 -5.29
CA THR A 12 -10.36 5.28 -6.65
C THR A 12 -9.92 3.82 -6.74
N ALA A 13 -9.27 3.29 -5.70
CA ALA A 13 -8.78 1.91 -5.67
C ALA A 13 -9.88 0.86 -5.53
N ARG A 14 -11.07 1.22 -5.02
CA ARG A 14 -12.16 0.26 -4.73
C ARG A 14 -12.60 -0.51 -5.97
N THR A 15 -12.91 0.19 -7.06
CA THR A 15 -13.41 -0.45 -8.29
C THR A 15 -12.35 -1.36 -8.90
N LEU A 16 -11.08 -0.94 -8.85
CA LEU A 16 -9.96 -1.71 -9.40
C LEU A 16 -9.60 -2.95 -8.57
N SER A 17 -9.83 -2.91 -7.27
CA SER A 17 -9.57 -4.02 -6.35
C SER A 17 -10.32 -5.28 -6.78
N GLU A 18 -11.61 -5.12 -7.11
CA GLU A 18 -12.47 -6.21 -7.60
C GLU A 18 -12.06 -6.67 -9.00
N GLU A 19 -11.86 -5.73 -9.94
CA GLU A 19 -11.45 -6.03 -11.32
C GLU A 19 -10.13 -6.82 -11.39
N MET A 20 -9.19 -6.51 -10.49
CA MET A 20 -7.84 -7.05 -10.56
C MET A 20 -7.60 -8.22 -9.59
N GLY A 21 -8.57 -8.56 -8.73
CA GLY A 21 -8.39 -9.57 -7.70
C GLY A 21 -7.27 -9.23 -6.71
N VAL A 22 -7.07 -7.94 -6.41
CA VAL A 22 -6.12 -7.46 -5.39
C VAL A 22 -6.95 -6.86 -4.27
N GLY A 23 -6.88 -7.46 -3.07
CA GLY A 23 -7.64 -6.98 -1.91
C GLY A 23 -7.30 -5.53 -1.57
N LEU A 24 -8.23 -4.83 -0.91
CA LEU A 24 -8.05 -3.44 -0.51
C LEU A 24 -8.14 -3.31 1.01
N ILE A 25 -7.08 -2.82 1.62
CA ILE A 25 -7.01 -2.55 3.06
C ILE A 25 -6.94 -1.03 3.24
N ARG A 26 -7.89 -0.46 3.98
CA ARG A 26 -7.90 0.97 4.29
C ARG A 26 -7.50 1.20 5.74
N ILE A 27 -6.41 1.92 5.96
CA ILE A 27 -6.05 2.43 7.28
C ILE A 27 -7.01 3.57 7.63
N ARG A 28 -7.78 3.36 8.70
CA ARG A 28 -8.77 4.32 9.21
C ARG A 28 -8.20 5.24 10.29
N SER A 29 -7.28 4.71 11.09
CA SER A 29 -6.55 5.44 12.12
C SER A 29 -5.07 5.12 11.97
N LEU A 30 -4.24 6.14 11.80
CA LEU A 30 -2.80 5.98 11.83
C LEU A 30 -2.29 5.98 13.29
N ARG A 31 -3.02 6.62 14.21
CA ARG A 31 -2.66 6.74 15.63
C ARG A 31 -3.90 6.62 16.52
N PRO A 32 -3.99 5.60 17.40
CA PRO A 32 -3.05 4.47 17.52
C PRO A 32 -3.00 3.63 16.24
N PHE A 33 -1.84 3.05 15.93
CA PHE A 33 -1.63 2.24 14.72
C PHE A 33 -2.16 0.80 14.94
N PRO A 34 -2.94 0.22 14.01
CA PRO A 34 -3.60 -1.07 14.20
C PRO A 34 -2.67 -2.25 13.85
N GLU A 35 -1.62 -2.46 14.66
CA GLU A 35 -0.58 -3.45 14.40
C GLU A 35 -1.12 -4.88 14.30
N LYS A 36 -1.96 -5.28 15.27
CA LYS A 36 -2.47 -6.65 15.38
C LYS A 36 -3.36 -7.00 14.19
N GLU A 37 -4.26 -6.09 13.82
CA GLU A 37 -5.17 -6.27 12.69
C GLU A 37 -4.41 -6.36 11.37
N ILE A 38 -3.36 -5.56 11.18
CA ILE A 38 -2.52 -5.62 9.98
C ILE A 38 -1.80 -6.97 9.91
N GLN A 39 -1.23 -7.47 11.02
CA GLN A 39 -0.60 -8.80 11.05
C GLN A 39 -1.60 -9.90 10.71
N ASP A 40 -2.75 -9.90 11.37
CA ASP A 40 -3.76 -10.94 11.20
C ASP A 40 -4.34 -10.98 9.79
N ILE A 41 -4.58 -9.82 9.16
CA ILE A 41 -5.09 -9.74 7.79
C ILE A 41 -4.01 -10.11 6.77
N CYS A 42 -2.75 -9.75 7.01
CA CYS A 42 -1.69 -9.91 6.01
C CYS A 42 -0.99 -11.28 6.05
N LYS A 43 -1.11 -12.05 7.14
CA LYS A 43 -0.36 -13.32 7.30
C LYS A 43 -0.57 -14.36 6.21
N ASP A 44 -1.74 -14.37 5.59
CA ASP A 44 -2.11 -15.34 4.54
C ASP A 44 -2.00 -14.74 3.12
N LEU A 45 -1.47 -13.52 2.98
CA LEU A 45 -1.32 -12.86 1.69
C LEU A 45 -0.02 -13.24 0.99
N LYS A 46 -0.07 -13.32 -0.35
CA LYS A 46 1.11 -13.58 -1.19
C LYS A 46 2.09 -12.41 -1.30
N ALA A 47 1.57 -11.18 -1.28
CA ALA A 47 2.35 -9.93 -1.25
C ALA A 47 1.43 -8.75 -0.92
N VAL A 48 2.02 -7.66 -0.49
CA VAL A 48 1.34 -6.42 -0.10
C VAL A 48 2.02 -5.20 -0.73
N GLY A 49 1.22 -4.25 -1.19
CA GLY A 49 1.68 -2.94 -1.61
C GLY A 49 1.07 -1.85 -0.76
N ILE A 50 1.82 -0.78 -0.50
CA ILE A 50 1.38 0.39 0.25
C ILE A 50 1.45 1.58 -0.70
N ILE A 51 0.34 2.31 -0.88
CA ILE A 51 0.34 3.58 -1.63
C ILE A 51 -0.02 4.74 -0.71
N GLU A 52 0.79 5.78 -0.74
CA GLU A 52 0.61 6.97 0.09
C GLU A 52 1.04 8.26 -0.61
N LYS A 53 0.48 9.38 -0.12
CA LYS A 53 0.77 10.74 -0.56
C LYS A 53 1.77 11.44 0.36
N ASP A 54 2.63 10.65 0.99
CA ASP A 54 3.57 11.09 2.01
C ASP A 54 4.98 10.56 1.69
N VAL A 55 5.98 11.33 2.11
CA VAL A 55 7.37 10.91 2.07
C VAL A 55 8.10 11.47 3.30
N SER A 56 8.78 10.60 4.03
CA SER A 56 9.77 10.97 5.03
C SER A 56 11.13 11.07 4.35
N PHE A 57 11.63 12.30 4.17
CA PHE A 57 12.91 12.54 3.50
C PHE A 57 14.06 11.76 4.16
N GLY A 58 14.85 11.06 3.35
CA GLY A 58 15.92 10.18 3.83
C GLY A 58 15.48 8.78 4.24
N LEU A 59 14.19 8.46 4.13
CA LEU A 59 13.63 7.13 4.43
C LEU A 59 12.73 6.63 3.29
N ALA A 60 11.43 6.56 3.53
CA ALA A 60 10.39 6.07 2.64
C ALA A 60 9.09 6.80 2.99
N GLY A 61 7.93 6.30 2.55
CA GLY A 61 6.66 6.77 3.08
C GLY A 61 6.44 6.32 4.53
N ALA A 62 5.75 7.14 5.33
CA ALA A 62 5.50 6.85 6.74
C ALA A 62 4.68 5.57 6.93
N LEU A 63 3.61 5.38 6.15
CA LEU A 63 2.76 4.20 6.25
C LEU A 63 3.50 2.94 5.81
N TYR A 64 4.27 3.00 4.72
CA TYR A 64 5.11 1.89 4.29
C TYR A 64 6.04 1.44 5.41
N THR A 65 6.69 2.39 6.08
CA THR A 65 7.66 2.11 7.15
C THR A 65 7.01 1.38 8.31
N GLU A 66 5.83 1.84 8.76
CA GLU A 66 5.10 1.21 9.87
C GLU A 66 4.56 -0.17 9.52
N VAL A 67 3.93 -0.31 8.34
CA VAL A 67 3.45 -1.61 7.86
C VAL A 67 4.61 -2.59 7.73
N LYS A 68 5.74 -2.15 7.16
CA LYS A 68 6.93 -2.99 7.02
C LYS A 68 7.46 -3.44 8.38
N ALA A 69 7.51 -2.55 9.38
CA ALA A 69 7.93 -2.89 10.74
C ALA A 69 7.01 -3.95 11.37
N VAL A 70 5.69 -3.80 11.20
CA VAL A 70 4.69 -4.74 11.71
C VAL A 70 4.78 -6.12 11.04
N LEU A 71 5.06 -6.15 9.73
CA LEU A 71 5.07 -7.36 8.92
C LEU A 71 6.44 -8.04 8.80
N GLN A 72 7.47 -7.57 9.51
CA GLN A 72 8.81 -8.20 9.50
C GLN A 72 8.77 -9.70 9.81
N LYS A 73 7.81 -10.16 10.63
CA LYS A 73 7.68 -11.57 11.04
C LYS A 73 6.86 -12.45 10.08
N VAL A 74 6.20 -11.85 9.09
CA VAL A 74 5.26 -12.53 8.19
C VAL A 74 5.94 -13.04 6.90
N ASN A 75 7.15 -12.56 6.59
CA ASN A 75 7.98 -12.97 5.44
C ASN A 75 7.22 -12.96 4.10
N ILE A 76 6.52 -11.87 3.81
CA ILE A 76 5.86 -11.62 2.53
C ILE A 76 6.50 -10.44 1.82
N PRO A 77 6.55 -10.43 0.47
CA PRO A 77 7.04 -9.28 -0.29
C PRO A 77 6.22 -8.01 0.00
N ILE A 78 6.92 -6.91 0.28
CA ILE A 78 6.34 -5.60 0.62
C ILE A 78 6.85 -4.53 -0.34
N SER A 79 5.94 -3.96 -1.13
CA SER A 79 6.20 -2.82 -2.01
C SER A 79 5.59 -1.53 -1.45
N GLY A 80 6.24 -0.40 -1.67
CA GLY A 80 5.73 0.91 -1.33
C GLY A 80 5.75 1.85 -2.53
N PHE A 81 4.73 2.69 -2.62
CA PHE A 81 4.46 3.56 -3.75
C PHE A 81 4.17 4.97 -3.26
N ILE A 82 5.04 5.91 -3.61
CA ILE A 82 4.83 7.33 -3.37
C ILE A 82 4.10 7.89 -4.60
N ALA A 83 2.90 8.42 -4.40
CA ALA A 83 2.06 8.95 -5.47
C ALA A 83 1.32 10.20 -5.02
N GLY A 84 0.87 11.04 -5.95
CA GLY A 84 -0.01 12.17 -5.62
C GLY A 84 0.60 13.26 -4.72
N LEU A 85 1.93 13.32 -4.62
CA LEU A 85 2.63 14.39 -3.91
C LEU A 85 2.33 15.76 -4.55
N GLY A 86 2.29 16.80 -3.72
CA GLY A 86 1.96 18.16 -4.19
C GLY A 86 0.52 18.31 -4.69
N GLY A 87 -0.39 17.40 -4.29
CA GLY A 87 -1.79 17.44 -4.71
C GLY A 87 -2.05 16.88 -6.11
N ARG A 88 -1.06 16.22 -6.72
CA ARG A 88 -1.25 15.53 -8.00
C ARG A 88 -2.30 14.42 -7.86
N ASP A 89 -3.01 14.18 -8.96
CA ASP A 89 -4.01 13.13 -9.00
C ASP A 89 -3.35 11.73 -8.95
N ILE A 90 -4.07 10.75 -8.42
CA ILE A 90 -3.69 9.33 -8.49
C ILE A 90 -4.73 8.67 -9.38
N THR A 91 -4.36 8.41 -10.63
CA THR A 91 -5.31 7.95 -11.64
C THR A 91 -5.60 6.45 -11.49
N PRO A 92 -6.71 5.96 -12.07
CA PRO A 92 -6.94 4.52 -12.17
C PRO A 92 -5.82 3.77 -12.91
N ALA A 93 -5.16 4.40 -13.89
CA ALA A 93 -4.03 3.80 -14.60
C ALA A 93 -2.81 3.60 -13.69
N ASP A 94 -2.56 4.56 -12.79
CA ASP A 94 -1.47 4.48 -11.81
C ASP A 94 -1.72 3.35 -10.82
N LEU A 95 -2.95 3.24 -10.32
CA LEU A 95 -3.36 2.17 -9.42
C LEU A 95 -3.30 0.78 -10.09
N LYS A 96 -3.67 0.67 -11.38
CA LYS A 96 -3.50 -0.57 -12.15
C LYS A 96 -2.03 -0.99 -12.21
N LYS A 97 -1.13 -0.06 -12.54
CA LYS A 97 0.33 -0.33 -12.55
C LYS A 97 0.83 -0.77 -11.18
N VAL A 98 0.39 -0.11 -10.11
CA VAL A 98 0.73 -0.46 -8.72
C VAL A 98 0.26 -1.89 -8.40
N MET A 99 -1.01 -2.21 -8.68
CA MET A 99 -1.58 -3.54 -8.39
C MET A 99 -0.90 -4.66 -9.17
N GLU A 100 -0.50 -4.43 -10.42
CA GLU A 100 0.28 -5.41 -11.19
C GLU A 100 1.68 -5.64 -10.60
N LYS A 101 2.35 -4.60 -10.09
CA LYS A 101 3.65 -4.76 -9.42
C LYS A 101 3.55 -5.56 -8.12
N ILE A 102 2.44 -5.42 -7.39
CA ILE A 102 2.16 -6.26 -6.21
C ILE A 102 2.05 -7.74 -6.62
N LYS A 103 1.35 -8.05 -7.72
CA LYS A 103 1.26 -9.43 -8.24
C LYS A 103 2.59 -9.99 -8.74
N GLN A 104 3.50 -9.12 -9.19
CA GLN A 104 4.86 -9.48 -9.58
C GLN A 104 5.80 -9.69 -8.38
N HIS A 105 5.30 -9.56 -7.13
CA HIS A 105 6.10 -9.69 -5.91
C HIS A 105 7.29 -8.72 -5.87
N LYS A 106 7.16 -7.54 -6.49
CA LYS A 106 8.19 -6.51 -6.37
C LYS A 106 8.29 -6.02 -4.93
N GLU A 107 9.51 -5.73 -4.51
CA GLU A 107 9.84 -5.20 -3.19
C GLU A 107 10.49 -3.83 -3.29
N GLY A 108 10.46 -3.08 -2.18
CA GLY A 108 11.09 -1.77 -2.07
C GLY A 108 10.15 -0.62 -2.42
N MET A 109 10.72 0.56 -2.64
CA MET A 109 9.99 1.81 -2.87
C MET A 109 10.04 2.24 -4.32
N GLU A 110 8.92 2.73 -4.84
CA GLU A 110 8.83 3.31 -6.18
C GLU A 110 8.01 4.61 -6.19
N TRP A 111 8.40 5.53 -7.06
CA TRP A 111 7.67 6.76 -7.31
C TRP A 111 6.72 6.56 -8.48
N VAL A 112 5.44 6.86 -8.26
CA VAL A 112 4.40 6.80 -9.28
C VAL A 112 4.05 8.23 -9.65
N LEU A 113 4.59 8.67 -10.78
CA LEU A 113 4.51 10.04 -11.30
C LEU A 113 3.27 10.28 -12.17
#